data_AF-L9ZJF0-F1
#
_entry.id   AF-L9ZJF0-F1
#
_cell.length_a   1.000
_cell.length_b   1.000
_cell.length_c   1.000
_cell.angle_alpha   90.00
_cell.angle_beta   90.00
_cell.angle_gamma   90.00
#
_symmetry.space_group_name_H-M   'P 1'
#
loop_
_entity.id
_entity.type
_entity.pdbx_description
1 polymer ?
#
loop_
_entity_poly.entity_id
_entity_poly.type
_entity_poly.pdbx_seq_one_letter_code
_entity_poly.pdbx_strand_id
1 'polypeptide(L)' 'MSTNETRSQDSTAIIIAGDDAEVIDDTPDWEGPFTEYDRYGEPTGHNYVRCPVCGAEVLDGETSTASHRPACRYE' A
#
# COMPACT_ATOMS: atom_id res chain seq x y z
N MET A 1 32.19 -47.66 -38.00
CA MET A 1 32.62 -46.81 -36.89
C MET A 1 32.89 -45.41 -37.44
N SER A 2 32.17 -44.39 -36.97
CA SER A 2 32.70 -43.04 -36.71
C SER A 2 31.56 -42.20 -36.13
N THR A 3 31.65 -41.92 -34.84
CA THR A 3 30.70 -41.12 -34.06
C THR A 3 31.05 -39.65 -34.21
N ASN A 4 30.22 -38.88 -34.93
CA ASN A 4 30.31 -37.42 -34.89
C ASN A 4 29.64 -36.93 -33.61
N GLU A 5 30.44 -36.78 -32.56
CA GLU A 5 30.09 -36.00 -31.39
C GLU A 5 30.12 -34.51 -31.74
N THR A 6 29.07 -33.77 -31.41
CA THR A 6 29.15 -32.31 -31.37
C THR A 6 28.47 -31.81 -30.10
N ARG A 7 29.27 -31.01 -29.41
CA ARG A 7 29.24 -30.62 -28.02
C ARG A 7 28.08 -29.68 -27.68
N SER A 8 27.51 -29.98 -26.52
CA SER A 8 26.75 -29.14 -25.59
C SER A 8 27.02 -27.63 -25.67
N GLN A 9 25.95 -26.85 -25.70
CA GLN A 9 25.88 -25.53 -25.06
C GLN A 9 24.43 -25.26 -24.63
N ASP A 10 24.13 -25.78 -23.44
CA ASP A 10 23.04 -25.34 -22.59
C ASP A 10 23.40 -23.96 -22.04
N SER A 11 22.72 -22.92 -22.53
CA SER A 11 22.75 -21.57 -21.94
C SER A 11 21.46 -20.84 -22.29
N THR A 12 20.32 -21.32 -21.79
CA THR A 12 19.14 -20.46 -21.72
C THR A 12 19.41 -19.50 -20.57
N ALA A 13 19.95 -18.32 -20.88
CA ALA A 13 20.20 -17.29 -19.89
C ALA A 13 18.88 -16.90 -19.22
N ILE A 14 18.68 -17.36 -17.99
CA ILE A 14 17.56 -16.97 -17.15
C ILE A 14 17.84 -15.53 -16.74
N ILE A 15 17.18 -14.58 -17.38
CA ILE A 15 17.19 -13.18 -16.94
C ILE A 15 16.35 -13.16 -15.66
N ILE A 16 17.00 -13.17 -14.51
CA ILE A 16 16.36 -12.82 -13.24
C ILE A 16 16.11 -11.31 -13.33
N ALA A 17 14.93 -10.91 -13.81
CA ALA A 17 14.47 -9.55 -13.60
C ALA A 17 14.33 -9.38 -12.09
N GLY A 18 15.18 -8.56 -11.49
CA GLY A 18 15.04 -8.21 -10.09
C GLY A 18 13.67 -7.57 -9.89
N ASP A 19 12.91 -8.09 -8.94
CA ASP A 19 11.65 -7.50 -8.49
C ASP A 19 11.95 -6.32 -7.54
N ASP A 20 12.92 -5.48 -7.90
CA ASP A 20 13.28 -4.26 -7.17
C ASP A 20 12.30 -3.11 -7.48
N ALA A 21 11.02 -3.44 -7.60
CA ALA A 21 9.96 -2.45 -7.60
C ALA A 21 9.88 -1.84 -6.20
N GLU A 22 10.24 -0.56 -6.07
CA GLU A 22 9.91 0.19 -4.85
C GLU A 22 8.38 0.20 -4.71
N VAL A 23 7.88 -0.34 -3.60
CA VAL A 23 6.49 -0.19 -3.20
C VAL A 23 6.32 1.29 -2.83
N ILE A 24 5.88 2.09 -3.80
CA ILE A 24 5.36 3.42 -3.52
C ILE A 24 4.00 3.17 -2.88
N ASP A 25 3.98 3.14 -1.55
CA ASP A 25 2.74 3.11 -0.79
C ASP A 25 2.05 4.46 -1.05
N ASP A 26 1.11 4.50 -1.99
CA ASP A 26 0.31 5.70 -2.30
C ASP A 26 -0.74 5.95 -1.20
N THR A 27 -0.50 5.46 0.01
CA THR A 27 -1.38 5.73 1.14
C THR A 27 -1.24 7.18 1.61
N PRO A 28 -2.33 7.82 2.02
CA PRO A 28 -2.24 9.14 2.63
C PRO A 28 -1.37 9.08 3.89
N ASP A 29 -0.49 10.07 4.07
CA ASP A 29 -0.03 10.46 5.41
C ASP A 29 -1.24 11.03 6.17
N TRP A 30 -1.96 10.16 6.87
CA TRP A 30 -3.14 10.53 7.64
C TRP A 30 -2.76 11.42 8.84
N GLU A 31 -3.53 12.47 9.08
CA GLU A 31 -3.37 13.35 10.24
C GLU A 31 -4.03 12.73 11.48
N GLY A 32 -3.34 12.75 12.63
CA GLY A 32 -3.84 12.20 13.89
C GLY A 32 -2.77 11.40 14.65
N PRO A 33 -3.16 10.51 15.59
CA PRO A 33 -4.53 10.17 15.96
C PRO A 33 -5.23 11.25 16.80
N PHE A 34 -6.53 11.41 16.59
CA PHE A 34 -7.42 12.25 17.39
C PHE A 34 -8.34 11.37 18.24
N THR A 35 -8.59 11.77 19.49
CA THR A 35 -9.57 11.08 20.33
C THR A 35 -10.98 11.28 19.78
N GLU A 36 -11.73 10.18 19.64
CA GLU A 36 -13.13 10.20 19.25
C GLU A 36 -14.02 10.48 20.47
N TYR A 37 -15.00 11.35 20.27
CA TYR A 37 -15.92 11.79 21.32
C TYR A 37 -17.36 11.54 20.86
N ASP A 38 -18.15 11.02 21.77
CA ASP A 38 -19.56 10.78 21.49
C ASP A 38 -20.37 12.09 21.43
N ARG A 39 -21.68 11.95 21.19
CA ARG A 39 -22.62 13.09 21.11
C ARG A 39 -22.72 13.90 22.41
N TYR A 40 -22.26 13.37 23.53
CA TYR A 40 -22.27 13.99 24.85
C TYR A 40 -20.91 14.61 25.21
N GLY A 41 -19.89 14.43 24.37
CA GLY A 41 -18.53 14.92 24.57
C GLY A 41 -17.67 13.99 25.44
N GLU A 42 -18.11 12.76 25.66
CA GLU A 42 -17.35 11.76 26.39
C GLU A 42 -16.45 10.97 25.43
N PRO A 43 -15.18 10.67 25.80
CA PRO A 43 -14.30 9.90 24.94
C PRO A 43 -14.83 8.48 24.79
N THR A 44 -14.93 7.99 23.56
CA THR A 44 -15.45 6.64 23.28
C THR A 44 -14.43 5.54 23.53
N GLY A 45 -13.16 5.92 23.71
CA GLY A 45 -12.03 4.99 23.80
C GLY A 45 -11.41 4.63 22.44
N HIS A 46 -11.96 5.15 21.34
CA HIS A 46 -11.40 5.02 20.01
C HIS A 46 -10.66 6.30 19.59
N ASN A 47 -9.76 6.15 18.62
CA ASN A 47 -9.14 7.27 17.93
C ASN A 47 -9.48 7.23 16.45
N TYR A 48 -9.49 8.39 15.82
CA TYR A 48 -9.64 8.53 14.38
C TYR A 48 -8.48 9.30 13.78
N VAL A 49 -8.26 9.11 12.49
CA VAL A 49 -7.31 9.86 11.68
C VAL A 49 -8.07 10.56 10.55
N ARG A 50 -7.48 11.63 10.02
CA ARG A 50 -8.11 12.46 8.98
C ARG A 50 -7.22 12.59 7.76
N CYS A 51 -7.80 12.45 6.57
CA CYS A 51 -7.07 12.69 5.33
C CYS A 51 -6.84 14.21 5.18
N PRO A 52 -5.59 14.68 5.02
CA PRO A 52 -5.28 16.11 4.90
C PRO A 52 -5.82 16.73 3.59
N VAL A 53 -6.07 15.90 2.57
CA VAL A 53 -6.49 16.37 1.24
C VAL A 53 -8.01 16.53 1.15
N CYS A 54 -8.77 15.50 1.54
CA CYS A 54 -10.23 15.51 1.37
C CYS A 54 -11.02 15.65 2.69
N GLY A 55 -10.34 15.58 3.84
CA GLY A 55 -10.97 15.64 5.15
C GLY A 55 -11.80 14.40 5.50
N ALA A 56 -11.60 13.27 4.83
CA ALA A 56 -12.22 12.01 5.23
C ALA A 56 -11.69 11.60 6.61
N GLU A 57 -12.56 11.09 7.47
CA GLU A 57 -12.22 10.65 8.82
C GLU A 57 -12.54 9.16 8.95
N VAL A 58 -11.59 8.41 9.49
CA VAL A 58 -11.69 6.96 9.69
C VAL A 58 -11.05 6.57 11.00
N LEU A 59 -11.47 5.46 11.60
CA LEU A 59 -10.82 4.99 12.82
C LEU A 59 -9.37 4.62 12.54
N ASP A 60 -8.53 4.83 13.55
CA ASP A 60 -7.13 4.41 13.50
C ASP A 60 -7.05 2.90 13.21
N GLY A 61 -6.30 2.53 12.17
CA GLY A 61 -6.20 1.16 11.67
C GLY A 61 -7.21 0.76 10.57
N GLU A 62 -8.21 1.58 10.24
CA GLU A 62 -9.19 1.32 9.17
C GLU A 62 -8.93 2.10 7.87
N THR A 63 -7.79 2.77 7.78
CA THR A 63 -7.39 3.63 6.65
C THR A 63 -7.39 2.94 5.29
N SER A 64 -7.10 1.64 5.24
CA SER A 64 -7.11 0.84 4.01
C SER A 64 -8.50 0.63 3.41
N THR A 65 -9.56 0.96 4.14
CA THR A 65 -10.95 0.86 3.68
C THR A 65 -11.64 2.23 3.59
N ALA A 66 -10.85 3.30 3.72
CA ALA A 66 -11.36 4.65 3.73
C ALA A 66 -12.01 5.01 2.39
N SER A 67 -13.22 5.54 2.44
CA SER A 67 -13.88 6.08 1.25
C SER A 67 -13.53 7.57 1.09
N HIS A 68 -12.63 7.87 0.15
CA HIS A 68 -12.21 9.24 -0.14
C HIS A 68 -13.26 10.03 -0.94
N ARG A 69 -13.17 11.36 -0.90
CA ARG A 69 -14.03 12.22 -1.73
C ARG A 69 -13.58 12.19 -3.20
N PRO A 70 -14.45 12.43 -4.19
CA PRO A 70 -14.13 12.33 -5.62
C PRO A 70 -12.98 13.21 -6.14
N ALA A 71 -12.54 14.21 -5.36
CA ALA A 71 -11.41 15.09 -5.70
C ALA A 71 -10.14 14.79 -4.86
N CYS A 72 -10.15 13.72 -4.07
CA CYS A 72 -8.97 13.26 -3.35
C CYS A 72 -8.01 12.60 -4.33
N ARG A 73 -6.70 12.83 -4.14
CA ARG A 73 -5.68 12.13 -4.92
C ARG A 73 -5.47 10.68 -4.49
N TYR A 74 -5.94 10.35 -3.29
CA TYR A 74 -5.84 9.04 -2.67
C TYR A 74 -7.13 8.27 -2.93
N GLU A 75 -7.00 6.99 -3.26
CA GLU A 75 -8.10 6.09 -3.65
C GLU A 75 -8.66 5.30 -2.46
#